data_AF-A0A3A9J5R5-F1
#
_entry.id   AF-A0A3A9J5R5-F1
#
_cell.length_a   1.000
_cell.length_b   1.000
_cell.length_c   1.000
_cell.angle_alpha   90.00
_cell.angle_beta   90.00
_cell.angle_gamma   90.00
#
_symmetry.space_group_name_H-M   'P 1'
#
loop_
_entity.id
_entity.type
_entity.pdbx_description
1 polymer ?
#
loop_
_entity_poly.entity_id
_entity_poly.type
_entity_poly.pdbx_seq_one_letter_code
_entity_poly.pdbx_strand_id
1 'polypeptide(L)'
;MSSAIGANIAVARPDGLLRLRDRTFRCALGRGGIRAGKEEGDGATPTGLLPLRRVLYRADRLPAPACAVPVEPIGAQDGWCDDSADLAYNRPVRLPYPGRHEELWRADHVYDIVGVLGWNDDPVVRGRGSAIFLHLARPGYAPTEGCVALDLPDLRALLAMGLSGILVEA
;
A
#
# COMPACT_ATOMS: atom_id res chain seq x y z
N MET A 1 19.58 -12.88 -15.84
CA MET A 1 18.41 -12.82 -16.73
C MET A 1 17.50 -11.72 -16.20
N SER A 2 17.52 -10.54 -16.82
CA SER A 2 16.61 -9.45 -16.46
C SER A 2 15.23 -9.85 -16.99
N SER A 3 14.34 -10.35 -16.13
CA SER A 3 12.93 -10.38 -16.51
C SER A 3 12.53 -8.93 -16.72
N ALA A 4 12.08 -8.58 -17.92
CA ALA A 4 11.54 -7.26 -18.19
C ALA A 4 10.39 -7.04 -17.19
N ILE A 5 10.70 -6.32 -16.11
CA ILE A 5 9.71 -5.76 -15.20
C ILE A 5 8.73 -5.03 -16.10
N GLY A 6 7.46 -5.42 -16.09
CA GLY A 6 6.46 -4.86 -17.01
C GLY A 6 6.51 -3.33 -16.95
N ALA A 7 6.26 -2.67 -18.09
CA ALA A 7 6.46 -1.21 -18.25
C ALA A 7 5.70 -0.31 -17.23
N ASN A 8 4.86 -0.91 -16.40
CA ASN A 8 3.95 -0.30 -15.43
C ASN A 8 4.24 -0.77 -13.98
N ILE A 9 5.36 -1.44 -13.73
CA ILE A 9 5.79 -1.87 -12.40
C ILE A 9 6.90 -0.94 -11.93
N ALA A 10 6.67 -0.29 -10.78
CA ALA A 10 7.69 0.53 -10.15
C ALA A 10 8.66 -0.32 -9.33
N VAL A 11 9.87 0.19 -9.09
CA VAL A 11 10.89 -0.46 -8.26
C VAL A 11 11.16 0.39 -7.03
N ALA A 12 10.93 -0.14 -5.83
CA ALA A 12 11.25 0.48 -4.56
C ALA A 12 12.48 -0.18 -3.92
N ARG A 13 13.38 0.63 -3.35
CA ARG A 13 14.67 0.20 -2.78
C ARG A 13 14.92 0.80 -1.40
N PRO A 14 15.90 0.29 -0.62
CA PRO A 14 16.20 0.79 0.73
C PRO A 14 16.68 2.24 0.77
N ASP A 15 17.05 2.82 -0.37
CA ASP A 15 17.42 4.23 -0.52
C ASP A 15 16.25 5.21 -0.35
N GLY A 16 15.02 4.69 -0.13
CA GLY A 16 13.82 5.50 0.00
C GLY A 16 13.36 6.09 -1.33
N LEU A 17 13.76 5.49 -2.45
CA LEU A 17 13.38 5.92 -3.79
C LEU A 17 12.57 4.84 -4.50
N LEU A 18 11.49 5.29 -5.14
CA LEU A 18 10.62 4.48 -5.98
C LEU A 18 10.74 4.96 -7.43
N ARG A 19 10.98 4.03 -8.35
CA ARG A 19 11.33 4.35 -9.75
C ARG A 19 10.36 3.68 -10.71
N LEU A 20 9.81 4.44 -11.65
CA LEU A 20 8.98 3.92 -12.73
C LEU A 20 9.43 4.56 -14.04
N ARG A 21 9.90 3.73 -14.98
CA ARG A 21 10.50 4.18 -16.24
C ARG A 21 11.63 5.17 -15.96
N ASP A 22 11.57 6.37 -16.50
CA ASP A 22 12.53 7.47 -16.36
C ASP A 22 12.28 8.37 -15.14
N ARG A 23 11.24 8.10 -14.34
CA ARG A 23 10.85 8.91 -13.18
C ARG A 23 11.29 8.28 -11.87
N THR A 24 11.74 9.13 -10.95
CA THR A 24 12.13 8.78 -9.59
C THR A 24 11.30 9.60 -8.61
N PHE A 25 10.75 8.94 -7.60
CA PHE A 25 9.91 9.51 -6.55
C PHE A 25 10.55 9.19 -5.19
N ARG A 26 10.37 10.07 -4.21
CA ARG A 26 10.71 9.73 -2.82
C ARG A 26 9.60 8.88 -2.24
N CYS A 27 9.96 7.87 -1.45
CA CYS A 27 9.00 7.07 -0.71
C CYS A 27 9.49 6.78 0.72
N ALA A 28 8.54 6.63 1.63
CA ALA A 28 8.76 6.04 2.94
C ALA A 28 8.47 4.54 2.87
N LEU A 29 9.27 3.79 3.62
CA LEU A 29 9.17 2.33 3.76
C LEU A 29 8.98 1.98 5.24
N GLY A 30 8.75 0.70 5.50
CA GLY A 30 8.57 0.18 6.85
C GLY A 30 9.75 0.52 7.78
N ARG A 31 9.47 0.91 9.02
CA ARG A 31 10.48 1.11 10.08
C ARG A 31 11.39 -0.11 10.31
N GLY A 32 10.92 -1.31 9.95
CA GLY A 32 11.65 -2.57 10.02
C GLY A 32 12.55 -2.85 8.82
N GLY A 33 12.66 -1.89 7.89
CA GLY A 33 13.38 -2.03 6.62
C GLY A 33 12.62 -2.86 5.59
N ILE A 34 13.35 -3.40 4.62
CA ILE A 34 12.83 -4.33 3.61
C ILE A 34 13.16 -5.77 4.03
N ARG A 35 12.20 -6.70 3.98
CA ARG A 35 12.40 -8.10 4.40
C ARG A 35 11.72 -9.12 3.49
N ALA A 36 12.40 -10.24 3.25
CA ALA A 36 11.82 -11.40 2.58
C ALA A 36 10.93 -12.24 3.49
N GLY A 37 11.34 -12.45 4.74
CA GLY A 37 10.55 -13.09 5.78
C GLY A 37 9.69 -12.08 6.53
N LYS A 38 8.74 -11.46 5.83
CA LYS A 38 7.76 -10.53 6.44
C LYS A 38 6.83 -11.29 7.39
N GLU A 39 6.66 -10.74 8.59
CA GLU A 39 5.76 -11.22 9.63
C GLU A 39 4.79 -10.11 10.07
N GLU A 40 3.71 -10.49 10.74
CA GLU A 40 2.76 -9.54 11.32
C GLU A 40 3.43 -8.71 12.43
N GLY A 41 3.24 -7.38 12.39
CA GLY A 41 3.82 -6.46 13.38
C GLY A 41 5.33 -6.16 13.27
N ASP A 42 6.08 -6.82 12.37
CA ASP A 42 7.52 -6.57 12.19
C ASP A 42 7.85 -5.13 11.73
N GLY A 43 6.87 -4.44 11.16
CA GLY A 43 6.98 -3.11 10.59
C GLY A 43 7.85 -3.01 9.33
N ALA A 44 8.17 -4.13 8.68
CA ALA A 44 8.99 -4.17 7.48
C ALA A 44 8.13 -4.11 6.20
N THR A 45 8.67 -3.56 5.13
CA THR A 45 8.08 -3.67 3.78
C THR A 45 8.49 -5.02 3.18
N PRO A 46 7.55 -5.83 2.67
CA PRO A 46 7.88 -7.14 2.12
C PRO A 46 8.65 -7.00 0.79
N THR A 47 9.70 -7.80 0.59
CA THR A 47 10.35 -7.92 -0.72
C THR A 47 9.47 -8.67 -1.72
N GLY A 48 9.64 -8.37 -3.00
CA GLY A 48 8.97 -9.07 -4.09
C GLY A 48 7.98 -8.19 -4.83
N LEU A 49 7.27 -8.78 -5.78
CA LEU A 49 6.24 -8.07 -6.54
C LEU A 49 4.98 -7.91 -5.70
N LEU A 50 4.54 -6.67 -5.56
CA LEU A 50 3.30 -6.28 -4.91
C LEU A 50 2.35 -5.72 -5.99
N PRO A 51 1.47 -6.53 -6.59
CA PRO A 51 0.51 -6.05 -7.58
C PRO A 51 -0.42 -5.00 -6.97
N LEU A 52 -0.68 -3.90 -7.68
CA LEU A 52 -1.68 -2.93 -7.25
C LEU A 52 -3.07 -3.47 -7.62
N ARG A 53 -3.85 -3.90 -6.63
CA ARG A 53 -5.16 -4.54 -6.86
C ARG A 53 -6.24 -3.54 -7.25
N ARG A 54 -6.30 -2.43 -6.51
CA ARG A 54 -7.23 -1.32 -6.69
C ARG A 54 -6.74 -0.10 -5.93
N VAL A 55 -7.32 1.06 -6.22
CA VAL A 55 -7.12 2.30 -5.48
C VAL A 55 -8.42 2.73 -4.83
N LEU A 56 -8.35 3.02 -3.54
CA LEU A 56 -9.41 3.63 -2.75
C LEU A 56 -9.07 5.10 -2.51
N TYR A 57 -10.06 5.99 -2.47
CA TYR A 57 -9.81 7.42 -2.23
C TYR A 57 -10.92 8.11 -1.45
N ARG A 58 -10.56 9.21 -0.76
CA ARG A 58 -11.50 10.08 -0.04
C ARG A 58 -12.19 11.05 -1.00
N ALA A 59 -13.33 10.61 -1.55
CA ALA A 59 -14.11 11.40 -2.51
C ALA A 59 -14.66 12.72 -1.95
N ASP A 60 -14.75 12.86 -0.62
CA ASP A 60 -15.09 14.11 0.06
C ASP A 60 -13.92 15.11 0.14
N ARG A 61 -12.68 14.67 -0.10
CA ARG A 61 -11.47 15.50 0.04
C ARG A 61 -10.79 15.79 -1.30
N LEU A 62 -10.84 14.85 -2.24
CA LEU A 62 -10.14 14.95 -3.53
C LEU A 62 -10.92 14.26 -4.66
N PRO A 63 -10.71 14.72 -5.92
CA PRO A 63 -11.22 14.00 -7.08
C PRO A 63 -10.52 12.66 -7.24
N ALA A 64 -11.22 11.72 -7.88
CA ALA A 64 -10.68 10.40 -8.20
C ALA A 64 -9.31 10.52 -8.89
N PRO A 65 -8.31 9.73 -8.47
CA PRO A 65 -7.03 9.67 -9.17
C PRO A 65 -7.20 8.98 -10.53
N ALA A 66 -6.42 9.41 -11.53
CA ALA A 66 -6.28 8.66 -12.78
C ALA A 66 -5.42 7.43 -12.50
N CYS A 67 -5.93 6.24 -12.83
CA CYS A 67 -5.27 4.96 -12.54
C CYS A 67 -5.51 3.96 -13.68
N ALA A 68 -4.61 2.98 -13.81
CA ALA A 68 -4.78 1.83 -14.70
C ALA A 68 -5.52 0.64 -14.04
N VAL A 69 -5.85 0.76 -12.76
CA VAL A 69 -6.54 -0.25 -11.94
C VAL A 69 -7.89 0.31 -11.48
N PRO A 70 -8.83 -0.53 -10.98
CA PRO A 70 -10.09 -0.04 -10.44
C PRO A 70 -9.91 1.03 -9.36
N VAL A 71 -10.78 2.04 -9.37
CA VAL A 71 -10.77 3.17 -8.44
C VAL A 71 -12.13 3.29 -7.78
N GLU A 72 -12.17 3.28 -6.45
CA GLU A 72 -13.40 3.24 -5.66
C GLU A 72 -13.33 4.25 -4.49
N PRO A 73 -14.44 4.90 -4.11
CA PRO A 73 -14.44 5.78 -2.93
C PRO A 73 -14.34 4.96 -1.64
N ILE A 74 -13.62 5.48 -0.64
CA ILE A 74 -13.64 4.97 0.74
C ILE A 74 -14.94 5.43 1.38
N GLY A 75 -15.66 4.53 2.05
CA GLY A 75 -16.81 4.83 2.90
C GLY A 75 -16.43 4.95 4.38
N ALA A 76 -17.24 5.67 5.16
CA ALA A 76 -17.01 5.90 6.60
C ALA A 76 -17.01 4.62 7.45
N GLN A 77 -17.52 3.51 6.92
CA GLN A 77 -17.58 2.21 7.59
C GLN A 77 -16.59 1.21 7.01
N ASP A 78 -15.68 1.62 6.13
CA ASP A 78 -14.73 0.70 5.53
C ASP A 78 -13.54 0.50 6.47
N GLY A 79 -13.23 -0.76 6.75
CA GLY A 79 -12.06 -1.17 7.53
C GLY A 79 -11.31 -2.31 6.85
N TRP A 80 -10.16 -2.67 7.41
CA TRP A 80 -9.36 -3.81 6.98
C TRP A 80 -8.88 -4.61 8.18
N CYS A 81 -9.22 -5.90 8.25
CA CYS A 81 -8.83 -6.71 9.39
C CYS A 81 -7.34 -7.05 9.33
N ASP A 82 -6.63 -6.73 10.41
CA ASP A 82 -5.20 -6.97 10.61
C ASP A 82 -4.93 -7.91 11.80
N ASP A 83 -5.97 -8.62 12.25
CA ASP A 83 -5.91 -9.63 13.29
C ASP A 83 -5.60 -11.02 12.71
N SER A 84 -4.39 -11.52 12.98
CA SER A 84 -3.96 -12.84 12.49
C SER A 84 -4.78 -14.03 13.04
N ALA A 85 -5.51 -13.86 14.14
CA ALA A 85 -6.37 -14.89 14.71
C ALA A 85 -7.78 -14.91 14.08
N ASP A 86 -8.18 -13.83 13.42
CA ASP A 86 -9.50 -13.68 12.82
C ASP A 86 -9.62 -14.51 11.51
N LEU A 87 -10.85 -14.87 11.16
CA LEU A 87 -11.18 -15.49 9.87
C LEU A 87 -11.14 -14.47 8.72
N ALA A 88 -11.37 -13.19 9.02
CA ALA A 88 -11.29 -12.08 8.07
C ALA A 88 -9.86 -11.51 7.94
N TYR A 89 -8.84 -12.15 8.53
CA TYR A 89 -7.46 -11.66 8.48
C TYR A 89 -7.06 -11.24 7.07
N ASN A 90 -6.44 -10.05 6.98
CA ASN A 90 -6.00 -9.40 5.76
C ASN A 90 -7.09 -9.24 4.68
N ARG A 91 -8.33 -8.92 5.10
CA ARG A 91 -9.46 -8.66 4.19
C ARG A 91 -10.24 -7.40 4.60
N PRO A 92 -10.99 -6.81 3.64
CA PRO A 92 -11.93 -5.74 3.96
C PRO A 92 -12.99 -6.21 4.97
N VAL A 93 -13.34 -5.34 5.89
CA VAL A 93 -14.43 -5.51 6.87
C VAL A 93 -15.28 -4.25 6.94
N ARG A 94 -16.48 -4.35 7.51
CA ARG A 94 -17.39 -3.22 7.72
C ARG A 94 -17.48 -2.87 9.20
N LEU A 95 -17.41 -1.58 9.50
CA LEU A 95 -17.45 -1.05 10.86
C LEU A 95 -18.88 -0.78 11.34
N PRO A 96 -19.19 -0.98 12.65
CA PRO A 96 -18.26 -1.44 13.69
C PRO A 96 -17.89 -2.92 13.52
N TYR A 97 -16.60 -3.25 13.68
CA TYR A 97 -16.08 -4.60 13.56
C TYR A 97 -15.43 -5.03 14.89
N PRO A 98 -15.72 -6.22 15.44
CA PRO A 98 -15.27 -6.61 16.77
C PRO A 98 -13.79 -7.04 16.83
N GLY A 99 -13.23 -7.58 15.75
CA GLY A 99 -11.81 -7.95 15.67
C GLY A 99 -10.91 -6.75 15.48
N ARG A 100 -9.59 -6.91 15.64
CA ARG A 100 -8.62 -5.83 15.36
C ARG A 100 -8.65 -5.49 13.86
N HIS A 101 -8.66 -4.19 13.56
CA HIS A 101 -8.75 -3.68 12.20
C HIS A 101 -8.15 -2.28 12.06
N GLU A 102 -7.74 -1.97 10.85
CA GLU A 102 -7.49 -0.62 10.35
C GLU A 102 -8.80 0.06 9.98
N GLU A 103 -8.99 1.31 10.39
CA GLU A 103 -10.04 2.19 9.87
C GLU A 103 -9.56 2.86 8.59
N LEU A 104 -10.28 2.70 7.47
CA LEU A 104 -9.87 3.33 6.20
C LEU A 104 -10.30 4.80 6.13
N TRP A 105 -11.40 5.17 6.79
CA TRP A 105 -11.89 6.54 6.87
C TRP A 105 -11.20 7.32 8.01
N ARG A 106 -9.94 7.70 7.79
CA ARG A 106 -9.13 8.39 8.82
C ARG A 106 -9.44 9.88 8.93
N ALA A 107 -9.27 10.42 10.14
CA ALA A 107 -9.29 11.86 10.37
C ALA A 107 -8.07 12.55 9.75
N ASP A 108 -6.88 11.92 9.83
CA ASP A 108 -5.68 12.39 9.14
C ASP A 108 -5.75 12.12 7.62
N HIS A 109 -4.73 12.57 6.89
CA HIS A 109 -4.68 12.48 5.42
C HIS A 109 -4.00 11.22 4.89
N VAL A 110 -3.52 10.32 5.76
CA VAL A 110 -2.69 9.19 5.33
C VAL A 110 -3.42 8.32 4.31
N TYR A 111 -4.73 8.11 4.51
CA TYR A 111 -5.60 7.32 3.64
C TYR A 111 -6.52 8.16 2.76
N ASP A 112 -6.11 9.39 2.42
CA ASP A 112 -6.78 10.15 1.36
C ASP A 112 -6.73 9.43 0.01
N ILE A 113 -5.65 8.67 -0.22
CA ILE A 113 -5.50 7.69 -1.30
C ILE A 113 -4.87 6.42 -0.69
N VAL A 114 -5.46 5.26 -0.98
CA VAL A 114 -4.97 3.94 -0.55
C VAL A 114 -4.94 2.99 -1.75
N GLY A 115 -3.76 2.63 -2.21
CA GLY A 115 -3.58 1.50 -3.12
C GLY A 115 -3.48 0.19 -2.35
N VAL A 116 -4.38 -0.75 -2.63
CA VAL A 116 -4.31 -2.10 -2.04
C VAL A 116 -3.21 -2.88 -2.75
N LEU A 117 -2.11 -3.17 -2.05
CA LEU A 117 -1.00 -3.93 -2.62
C LEU A 117 -1.18 -5.42 -2.32
N GLY A 118 -0.96 -6.26 -3.33
CA GLY A 118 -1.15 -7.69 -3.26
C GLY A 118 -0.05 -8.40 -2.47
N TRP A 119 -0.14 -8.30 -1.15
CA TRP A 119 0.67 -9.05 -0.21
C TRP A 119 -0.21 -9.91 0.68
N ASN A 120 0.11 -11.20 0.78
CA ASN A 120 -0.59 -12.16 1.64
C ASN A 120 -2.12 -12.15 1.42
N ASP A 121 -2.58 -11.97 0.18
CA ASP A 121 -3.99 -11.74 -0.16
C ASP A 121 -4.65 -12.93 -0.89
N ASP A 122 -3.86 -13.74 -1.61
CA ASP A 122 -4.35 -14.93 -2.32
C ASP A 122 -3.32 -16.07 -2.41
N PRO A 123 -3.40 -17.12 -1.58
CA PRO A 123 -4.26 -17.22 -0.39
C PRO A 123 -3.70 -16.38 0.77
N VAL A 124 -4.59 -15.96 1.67
CA VAL A 124 -4.17 -15.36 2.95
C VAL A 124 -3.61 -16.44 3.88
N VAL A 125 -2.40 -16.21 4.39
CA VAL A 125 -1.74 -17.05 5.39
C VAL A 125 -1.53 -16.25 6.67
N ARG A 126 -2.02 -16.78 7.79
CA ARG A 126 -1.97 -16.12 9.11
C ARG A 126 -0.55 -15.74 9.50
N GLY A 127 -0.39 -14.53 10.05
CA GLY A 127 0.87 -14.05 10.60
C GLY A 127 1.91 -13.59 9.57
N ARG A 128 1.64 -13.67 8.26
CA ARG A 128 2.58 -13.24 7.21
C ARG A 128 2.52 -11.74 6.88
N GLY A 129 1.93 -10.94 7.77
CA GLY A 129 1.68 -9.52 7.57
C GLY A 129 0.38 -9.25 6.81
N SER A 130 -0.20 -8.09 7.07
CA SER A 130 -1.48 -7.65 6.52
C SER A 130 -1.46 -6.16 6.20
N ALA A 131 -2.52 -5.66 5.56
CA ALA A 131 -2.75 -4.23 5.32
C ALA A 131 -1.56 -3.52 4.66
N ILE A 132 -0.84 -4.20 3.74
CA ILE A 132 0.25 -3.58 3.00
C ILE A 132 -0.38 -2.70 1.92
N PHE A 133 -0.24 -1.40 2.11
CA PHE A 133 -0.84 -0.39 1.25
C PHE A 133 0.20 0.52 0.61
N LEU A 134 -0.22 1.16 -0.48
CA LEU A 134 0.38 2.35 -1.04
C LEU A 134 -0.43 3.56 -0.57
N HIS A 135 0.14 4.51 0.18
CA HIS A 135 -0.66 5.61 0.75
C HIS A 135 0.11 6.93 0.84
N LEU A 136 -0.51 7.97 1.42
CA LEU A 136 0.16 9.26 1.59
C LEU A 136 1.19 9.21 2.73
N ALA A 137 2.39 9.72 2.46
CA ALA A 137 3.46 9.83 3.43
C ALA A 137 3.07 10.80 4.55
N ARG A 138 3.46 10.45 5.78
CA ARG A 138 3.40 11.38 6.92
C ARG A 138 4.43 12.51 6.72
N PRO A 139 4.27 13.67 7.40
CA PRO A 139 5.24 14.76 7.34
C PRO A 139 6.67 14.27 7.56
N GLY A 140 7.61 14.76 6.74
CA GLY A 140 9.01 14.36 6.81
C GLY A 140 9.31 12.94 6.32
N TYR A 141 8.35 12.26 5.68
CA TYR A 141 8.51 10.86 5.24
C TYR A 141 8.83 9.90 6.40
N ALA A 142 8.16 10.10 7.54
CA ALA A 142 8.29 9.19 8.68
C ALA A 142 8.01 7.73 8.25
N PRO A 143 8.79 6.75 8.74
CA PRO A 143 8.64 5.35 8.35
C PRO A 143 7.23 4.79 8.59
N THR A 144 6.82 3.84 7.74
CA THR A 144 5.52 3.17 7.84
C THR A 144 5.60 1.93 8.75
N GLU A 145 4.49 1.22 8.91
CA GLU A 145 4.45 -0.10 9.55
C GLU A 145 4.54 -1.26 8.53
N GLY A 146 5.02 -0.97 7.32
CA GLY A 146 5.27 -1.96 6.27
C GLY A 146 4.76 -1.52 4.89
N CYS A 147 3.89 -0.52 4.84
CA CYS A 147 3.41 0.12 3.62
C CYS A 147 4.51 0.85 2.83
N VAL A 148 4.17 1.23 1.60
CA VAL A 148 4.94 2.18 0.78
C VAL A 148 4.18 3.50 0.78
N ALA A 149 4.85 4.62 1.07
CA ALA A 149 4.15 5.91 1.13
C ALA A 149 4.87 7.01 0.36
N LEU A 150 4.13 7.83 -0.39
CA LEU A 150 4.66 8.96 -1.17
C LEU A 150 3.87 10.23 -0.81
N ASP A 151 4.39 11.41 -1.12
CA ASP A 151 3.53 12.60 -1.03
C ASP A 151 2.41 12.60 -2.08
N LEU A 152 1.40 13.46 -1.89
CA LEU A 152 0.20 13.48 -2.70
C LEU A 152 0.47 13.80 -4.20
N PRO A 153 1.25 14.83 -4.55
CA PRO A 153 1.59 15.09 -5.95
C PRO A 153 2.29 13.90 -6.62
N ASP A 154 3.28 13.30 -5.96
CA ASP A 154 4.05 12.19 -6.51
C ASP A 154 3.20 10.93 -6.63
N LEU A 155 2.37 10.62 -5.63
CA LEU A 155 1.47 9.47 -5.70
C LEU A 155 0.47 9.60 -6.85
N ARG A 156 -0.13 10.78 -7.04
CA ARG A 156 -1.06 11.01 -8.16
C ARG A 156 -0.38 10.91 -9.51
N ALA A 157 0.84 11.45 -9.63
CA ALA A 157 1.63 11.34 -10.85
C ALA A 157 1.99 9.88 -11.15
N LEU A 158 2.46 9.13 -10.15
CA LEU A 158 2.80 7.72 -10.27
C LEU A 158 1.60 6.88 -10.73
N LEU A 159 0.42 7.07 -10.12
CA LEU A 159 -0.81 6.39 -10.52
C LEU A 159 -1.22 6.74 -11.96
N ALA A 160 -1.14 8.02 -12.34
CA ALA A 160 -1.49 8.49 -13.68
C ALA A 160 -0.55 7.97 -14.77
N MET A 161 0.69 7.59 -14.42
CA MET A 161 1.62 6.91 -15.34
C MET A 161 1.22 5.46 -15.66
N GLY A 162 0.15 4.95 -15.02
CA GLY A 162 -0.40 3.63 -15.24
C GLY A 162 0.18 2.57 -14.32
N LEU A 163 0.57 2.93 -13.09
CA LEU A 163 1.10 1.97 -12.10
C LEU A 163 0.18 0.76 -11.95
N SER A 164 0.79 -0.43 -12.00
CA SER A 164 0.10 -1.73 -11.85
C SER A 164 0.69 -2.61 -10.74
N GLY A 165 1.79 -2.18 -10.13
CA GLY A 165 2.42 -2.85 -9.00
C GLY A 165 3.78 -2.27 -8.67
N ILE A 166 4.33 -2.73 -7.55
CA ILE A 166 5.64 -2.31 -7.04
C ILE A 166 6.49 -3.56 -6.81
N LEU A 167 7.64 -3.65 -7.46
CA LEU A 167 8.70 -4.59 -7.10
C LEU A 167 9.54 -3.96 -5.99
N VAL A 168 9.57 -4.61 -4.81
CA VAL A 168 10.39 -4.19 -3.69
C VAL A 168 11.68 -5.02 -3.67
N GLU A 169 12.82 -4.34 -3.81
CA GLU A 169 14.16 -4.94 -3.82
C GLU A 169 14.92 -4.55 -2.55
N ALA A 170 15.67 -5.50 -1.98
CA ALA A 170 16.56 -5.26 -0.84
C ALA A 170 17.96 -4.86 -1.30
#